data_AF-A0A6J6QTQ6-F1
#
_entry.id   AF-A0A6J6QTQ6-F1
#
_cell.length_a   1.000
_cell.length_b   1.000
_cell.length_c   1.000
_cell.angle_alpha   90.00
_cell.angle_beta   90.00
_cell.angle_gamma   90.00
#
_symmetry.space_group_name_H-M   'P 1'
#
loop_
_entity.id
_entity.type
_entity.pdbx_description
1 polymer ?
#
loop_
_entity_poly.entity_id
_entity_poly.type
_entity_poly.pdbx_seq_one_letter_code
_entity_poly.pdbx_strand_id
1 'polypeptide(L)'
;MNKRITAGAAAFALAALGFALSPASAAVKTADESSCGTAGAFCVGVVTDTGKVDDKSFNQAAWEGAKAGASKAGGFSKYIESLDSKDYAANIDLFASKKYNVIVTVGFLMADATVAAAAKYPDIKFIGVDQFNGTTAANFSGLIFDEDKGGFIVGYLAGYLTKSGKTAAIAGGPSTIPPVRKYIEGFANGVAYAAKEQKKKLAKASTVYYTGANAFNDPVWGATTAKQYLSQGYDVIFAAGGRTGNGGLAAIAKKKGAFCIGVDLDQWLTLPEAHGCLVTSAEKRLVAGVSSLVGQIKGGTFKGGNFVGTVGASPYHDLASKVPAAVQKKVSATLKKLIDGSLPTGVKQ
;
A
#
# COMPACT_ATOMS: atom_id res chain seq x y z
N MET A 1 49.17 5.91 90.49
CA MET A 1 49.85 7.22 90.48
C MET A 1 49.46 8.00 89.22
N ASN A 2 48.60 9.01 89.41
CA ASN A 2 48.60 10.34 88.78
C ASN A 2 49.26 10.57 87.39
N LYS A 3 48.45 10.95 86.38
CA LYS A 3 48.41 12.26 85.65
C LYS A 3 47.88 12.08 84.22
N ARG A 4 46.71 12.64 83.87
CA ARG A 4 46.43 13.97 83.25
C ARG A 4 46.97 14.08 81.81
N ILE A 5 46.10 13.97 80.78
CA ILE A 5 45.33 15.02 80.07
C ILE A 5 46.21 16.05 79.32
N THR A 6 46.11 16.07 77.98
CA THR A 6 45.89 17.20 77.03
C THR A 6 46.05 16.65 75.60
N ALA A 7 45.01 16.55 74.75
CA ALA A 7 44.31 17.58 73.97
C ALA A 7 45.12 18.12 72.75
N GLY A 8 44.56 17.93 71.55
CA GLY A 8 44.67 18.89 70.43
C GLY A 8 45.27 18.38 69.12
N ALA A 9 44.40 18.14 68.12
CA ALA A 9 44.33 18.87 66.84
C ALA A 9 43.94 17.93 65.68
N ALA A 10 42.73 18.15 65.15
CA ALA A 10 42.21 17.48 63.96
C ALA A 10 42.81 18.11 62.69
N ALA A 11 43.31 17.28 61.78
CA ALA A 11 43.65 17.65 60.41
C ALA A 11 42.65 17.01 59.45
N PHE A 12 41.86 17.86 58.79
CA PHE A 12 40.96 17.48 57.69
C PHE A 12 41.78 17.13 56.45
N ALA A 13 41.68 15.88 55.98
CA ALA A 13 42.20 15.46 54.68
C ALA A 13 41.14 15.74 53.60
N LEU A 14 41.49 16.61 52.65
CA LEU A 14 40.70 16.95 51.48
C LEU A 14 40.82 15.82 50.44
N ALA A 15 39.80 14.98 50.31
CA ALA A 15 39.70 14.02 49.21
C ALA A 15 39.05 14.70 48.00
N ALA A 16 39.82 14.95 46.95
CA ALA A 16 39.31 15.44 45.68
C ALA A 16 38.58 14.29 44.95
N LEU A 17 37.24 14.25 45.04
CA LEU A 17 36.41 13.46 44.13
C LEU A 17 36.29 14.22 42.80
N GLY A 18 36.99 13.72 41.78
CA GLY A 18 36.75 14.09 40.40
C GLY A 18 35.35 13.63 39.98
N PHE A 19 34.42 14.57 39.88
CA PHE A 19 33.15 14.36 39.18
C PHE A 19 33.44 14.28 37.68
N ALA A 20 33.44 13.05 37.16
CA ALA A 20 33.36 12.83 35.72
C ALA A 20 32.02 13.38 35.22
N LEU A 21 32.07 14.47 34.46
CA LEU A 21 30.95 14.93 33.64
C LEU A 21 30.63 13.84 32.62
N SER A 22 29.58 13.05 32.89
CA SER A 22 28.91 12.29 31.85
C SER A 22 28.35 13.28 30.83
N PRO A 23 28.64 13.15 29.52
CA PRO A 23 28.00 13.98 28.53
C PRO A 23 26.49 13.68 28.58
N ALA A 24 25.70 14.71 28.88
CA ALA A 24 24.26 14.65 28.78
C ALA A 24 23.92 14.18 27.36
N SER A 25 23.24 13.04 27.27
CA SER A 25 22.70 12.52 26.02
C SER A 25 21.77 13.60 25.47
N ALA A 26 22.19 14.30 24.41
CA ALA A 26 21.36 15.26 23.72
C ALA A 26 20.12 14.51 23.24
N ALA A 27 18.97 14.81 23.83
CA ALA A 27 17.70 14.28 23.37
C ALA A 27 17.59 14.61 21.88
N VAL A 28 17.59 13.57 21.02
CA VAL A 28 17.41 13.74 19.58
C VAL A 28 16.06 14.41 19.39
N LYS A 29 16.08 15.71 19.09
CA LYS A 29 14.88 16.49 18.82
C LYS A 29 14.22 15.86 17.60
N THR A 30 13.04 15.30 17.80
CA THR A 30 12.27 14.67 16.73
C THR A 30 11.95 15.74 15.69
N ALA A 31 12.20 15.47 14.42
CA ALA A 31 11.93 16.42 13.35
C ALA A 31 10.43 16.74 13.29
N ASP A 32 10.09 18.02 13.19
CA ASP A 32 8.73 18.53 13.02
C ASP A 32 8.61 19.33 11.71
N GLU A 33 7.38 19.72 11.32
CA GLU A 33 7.16 20.45 10.07
C GLU A 33 7.93 21.78 9.99
N SER A 34 8.17 22.45 11.13
CA SER A 34 8.89 23.72 11.16
C SER A 34 10.37 23.58 10.77
N SER A 35 10.90 22.36 10.83
CA SER A 35 12.27 22.04 10.42
C SER A 35 12.43 21.78 8.92
N CYS A 36 11.34 21.61 8.16
CA CYS A 36 11.43 21.33 6.73
C CYS A 36 12.16 22.45 5.96
N GLY A 37 12.99 22.07 5.00
CA GLY A 37 13.84 22.98 4.24
C GLY A 37 15.12 23.45 4.94
N THR A 38 15.36 23.05 6.20
CA THR A 38 16.62 23.31 6.91
C THR A 38 17.66 22.22 6.63
N ALA A 39 18.94 22.55 6.77
CA ALA A 39 20.03 21.59 6.56
C ALA A 39 19.94 20.42 7.56
N GLY A 40 20.02 19.19 7.05
CA GLY A 40 19.93 17.97 7.87
C GLY A 40 18.50 17.48 8.15
N ALA A 41 17.47 18.30 7.94
CA ALA A 41 16.08 17.86 8.01
C ALA A 41 15.72 16.96 6.82
N PHE A 42 14.84 15.98 7.07
CA PHE A 42 14.29 15.11 6.03
C PHE A 42 12.77 15.08 6.15
N CYS A 43 12.07 15.69 5.20
CA CYS A 43 10.62 15.80 5.19
C CYS A 43 10.00 15.10 3.98
N VAL A 44 8.97 14.29 4.24
CA VAL A 44 8.20 13.56 3.24
C VAL A 44 6.74 14.02 3.25
N GLY A 45 6.26 14.55 2.13
CA GLY A 45 4.88 14.98 1.93
C GLY A 45 4.14 13.92 1.14
N VAL A 46 2.88 13.64 1.48
CA VAL A 46 2.01 12.75 0.69
C VAL A 46 0.79 13.54 0.24
N VAL A 47 0.50 13.53 -1.06
CA VAL A 47 -0.73 14.08 -1.62
C VAL A 47 -1.52 12.93 -2.20
N THR A 48 -2.71 12.67 -1.68
CA THR A 48 -3.61 11.70 -2.29
C THR A 48 -4.40 12.35 -3.43
N ASP A 49 -4.92 11.51 -4.33
CA ASP A 49 -6.05 11.83 -5.21
C ASP A 49 -7.27 12.20 -4.32
N THR A 50 -8.46 11.73 -4.65
CA THR A 50 -9.71 11.93 -3.92
C THR A 50 -9.93 10.87 -2.83
N GLY A 51 -9.03 9.88 -2.74
CA GLY A 51 -9.03 8.86 -1.72
C GLY A 51 -8.49 9.34 -0.37
N LYS A 52 -8.87 8.64 0.70
CA LYS A 52 -8.55 8.99 2.09
C LYS A 52 -7.50 8.05 2.67
N VAL A 53 -6.61 8.55 3.53
CA VAL A 53 -5.50 7.76 4.10
C VAL A 53 -5.95 6.67 5.08
N ASP A 54 -7.24 6.59 5.37
CA ASP A 54 -7.87 5.55 6.18
C ASP A 54 -8.79 4.63 5.35
N ASP A 55 -8.63 4.60 4.02
CA ASP A 55 -9.39 3.77 3.07
C ASP A 55 -9.20 2.25 3.23
N LYS A 56 -8.37 1.80 4.18
CA LYS A 56 -8.08 0.39 4.48
C LYS A 56 -7.43 -0.36 3.32
N SER A 57 -6.82 0.38 2.39
CA SER A 57 -6.41 -0.14 1.10
C SER A 57 -5.28 0.75 0.52
N PHE A 58 -5.43 1.22 -0.72
CA PHE A 58 -4.41 1.91 -1.51
C PHE A 58 -3.77 3.15 -0.84
N ASN A 59 -4.58 4.14 -0.43
CA ASN A 59 -4.06 5.42 0.08
C ASN A 59 -3.48 5.26 1.47
N GLN A 60 -4.10 4.43 2.32
CA GLN A 60 -3.54 4.05 3.61
C GLN A 60 -2.15 3.43 3.45
N ALA A 61 -1.99 2.49 2.51
CA ALA A 61 -0.71 1.82 2.27
C ALA A 61 0.40 2.79 1.81
N ALA A 62 0.07 3.74 0.93
CA ALA A 62 1.02 4.75 0.47
C ALA A 62 1.46 5.67 1.61
N TRP A 63 0.51 6.13 2.44
CA TRP A 63 0.80 6.93 3.62
C TRP A 63 1.66 6.17 4.64
N GLU A 64 1.32 4.92 4.95
CA GLU A 64 2.10 4.09 5.87
C GLU A 64 3.52 3.85 5.35
N GLY A 65 3.70 3.63 4.05
CA GLY A 65 5.02 3.51 3.42
C GLY A 65 5.85 4.78 3.53
N ALA A 66 5.24 5.95 3.27
CA ALA A 66 5.90 7.24 3.40
C ALA A 66 6.28 7.55 4.84
N LYS A 67 5.37 7.32 5.78
CA LYS A 67 5.58 7.47 7.22
C LYS A 67 6.70 6.57 7.72
N ALA A 68 6.70 5.29 7.33
CA ALA A 68 7.74 4.33 7.68
C ALA A 68 9.12 4.73 7.10
N GLY A 69 9.15 5.17 5.84
CA GLY A 69 10.37 5.68 5.19
C GLY A 69 10.93 6.92 5.89
N ALA A 70 10.08 7.91 6.17
CA ALA A 70 10.47 9.12 6.89
C ALA A 70 10.99 8.80 8.30
N SER A 71 10.29 7.95 9.04
CA SER A 71 10.69 7.54 10.38
C SER A 71 12.07 6.85 10.38
N LYS A 72 12.32 5.92 9.45
CA LYS A 72 13.63 5.27 9.30
C LYS A 72 14.75 6.25 8.93
N ALA A 73 14.40 7.33 8.23
CA ALA A 73 15.32 8.41 7.88
C ALA A 73 15.56 9.43 9.01
N GLY A 74 14.92 9.25 10.19
CA GLY A 74 14.93 10.23 11.28
C GLY A 74 14.17 11.51 10.94
N GLY A 75 13.25 11.45 9.97
CA GLY A 75 12.58 12.58 9.37
C GLY A 75 11.13 12.78 9.82
N PHE A 76 10.51 13.82 9.25
CA PHE A 76 9.11 14.18 9.43
C PHE A 76 8.28 13.73 8.23
N SER A 77 7.01 13.40 8.47
CA SER A 77 6.06 13.11 7.39
C SER A 77 4.70 13.77 7.64
N LYS A 78 4.06 14.20 6.55
CA LYS A 78 2.71 14.80 6.57
C LYS A 78 1.98 14.42 5.29
N TYR A 79 0.66 14.37 5.36
CA TYR A 79 -0.18 14.16 4.19
C TYR A 79 -1.16 15.32 3.98
N ILE A 80 -1.64 15.46 2.75
CA ILE A 80 -2.78 16.26 2.34
C ILE A 80 -3.68 15.34 1.51
N GLU A 81 -4.97 15.34 1.81
CA GLU A 81 -5.95 14.61 1.02
C GLU A 81 -6.65 15.57 0.07
N SER A 82 -6.61 15.30 -1.23
CA SER A 82 -7.32 16.16 -2.18
C SER A 82 -8.82 15.87 -2.13
N LEU A 83 -9.62 16.90 -2.39
CA LEU A 83 -11.08 16.76 -2.49
C LEU A 83 -11.50 16.58 -3.94
N ASP A 84 -10.80 17.23 -4.87
CA ASP A 84 -11.05 17.21 -6.30
C ASP A 84 -9.73 17.21 -7.09
N SER A 85 -9.77 16.79 -8.36
CA SER A 85 -8.59 16.74 -9.23
C SER A 85 -7.97 18.11 -9.52
N LYS A 86 -8.76 19.18 -9.50
CA LYS A 86 -8.25 20.54 -9.64
C LYS A 86 -7.34 20.98 -8.48
N ASP A 87 -7.41 20.31 -7.33
CA ASP A 87 -6.66 20.68 -6.13
C ASP A 87 -5.23 20.10 -6.15
N TYR A 88 -4.92 19.15 -7.04
CA TYR A 88 -3.66 18.40 -7.02
C TYR A 88 -2.42 19.31 -7.09
N ALA A 89 -2.39 20.24 -8.04
CA ALA A 89 -1.25 21.13 -8.23
C ALA A 89 -1.03 22.03 -7.00
N ALA A 90 -2.12 22.59 -6.45
CA ALA A 90 -2.06 23.43 -5.26
C ALA A 90 -1.58 22.64 -4.04
N ASN A 91 -2.07 21.41 -3.85
CA ASN A 91 -1.68 20.55 -2.74
C ASN A 91 -0.21 20.11 -2.82
N ILE A 92 0.30 19.83 -4.02
CA ILE A 92 1.73 19.56 -4.25
C ILE A 92 2.57 20.80 -3.94
N ASP A 93 2.13 21.98 -4.40
CA ASP A 93 2.81 23.26 -4.17
C ASP A 93 2.93 23.61 -2.67
N LEU A 94 1.98 23.19 -1.82
CA LEU A 94 2.06 23.40 -0.36
C LEU A 94 3.27 22.70 0.27
N PHE A 95 3.61 21.47 -0.18
CA PHE A 95 4.82 20.81 0.28
C PHE A 95 6.09 21.35 -0.40
N ALA A 96 5.99 21.67 -1.69
CA ALA A 96 7.13 22.16 -2.44
C ALA A 96 7.63 23.53 -1.95
N SER A 97 6.71 24.45 -1.65
CA SER A 97 7.02 25.77 -1.09
C SER A 97 7.70 25.70 0.29
N LYS A 98 7.40 24.65 1.06
CA LYS A 98 8.05 24.32 2.34
C LYS A 98 9.35 23.53 2.17
N LYS A 99 9.82 23.33 0.93
CA LYS A 99 11.08 22.66 0.59
C LYS A 99 11.18 21.25 1.20
N TYR A 100 10.09 20.49 1.14
CA TYR A 100 10.12 19.07 1.46
C TYR A 100 11.11 18.34 0.55
N ASN A 101 11.79 17.32 1.08
CA ASN A 101 12.78 16.56 0.30
C ASN A 101 12.09 15.59 -0.67
N VAL A 102 10.96 15.03 -0.24
CA VAL A 102 10.19 14.05 -1.00
C VAL A 102 8.73 14.43 -1.03
N ILE A 103 8.11 14.35 -2.21
CA ILE A 103 6.66 14.42 -2.37
C ILE A 103 6.18 13.12 -3.02
N VAL A 104 5.33 12.39 -2.31
CA VAL A 104 4.64 11.20 -2.80
C VAL A 104 3.26 11.64 -3.30
N THR A 105 2.94 11.35 -4.56
CA THR A 105 1.62 11.57 -5.15
C THR A 105 0.96 10.22 -5.38
N VAL A 106 -0.29 10.07 -4.97
CA VAL A 106 -0.92 8.75 -4.84
C VAL A 106 -2.10 8.62 -5.77
N GLY A 107 -1.92 7.88 -6.87
CA GLY A 107 -2.98 7.57 -7.83
C GLY A 107 -2.59 7.92 -9.27
N PHE A 108 -3.11 7.12 -10.21
CA PHE A 108 -2.89 7.27 -11.65
C PHE A 108 -3.32 8.65 -12.17
N LEU A 109 -4.46 9.19 -11.70
CA LEU A 109 -5.01 10.45 -12.21
C LEU A 109 -4.18 11.68 -11.82
N MET A 110 -3.22 11.53 -10.90
CA MET A 110 -2.32 12.61 -10.50
C MET A 110 -1.10 12.75 -11.42
N ALA A 111 -0.86 11.82 -12.35
CA ALA A 111 0.38 11.74 -13.13
C ALA A 111 0.79 13.07 -13.78
N ASP A 112 -0.15 13.76 -14.44
CA ASP A 112 0.15 15.03 -15.13
C ASP A 112 0.56 16.13 -14.15
N ALA A 113 -0.11 16.23 -12.99
CA ALA A 113 0.24 17.18 -11.94
C ALA A 113 1.61 16.87 -11.34
N THR A 114 1.94 15.59 -11.14
CA THR A 114 3.24 15.14 -10.65
C THR A 114 4.36 15.48 -11.64
N VAL A 115 4.17 15.22 -12.92
CA VAL A 115 5.15 15.53 -13.97
C VAL A 115 5.40 17.04 -14.04
N ALA A 116 4.35 17.85 -14.02
CA ALA A 116 4.48 19.31 -14.00
C ALA A 116 5.23 19.81 -12.75
N ALA A 117 4.93 19.25 -11.57
CA ALA A 117 5.62 19.61 -10.34
C ALA A 117 7.09 19.15 -10.34
N ALA A 118 7.40 17.96 -10.85
CA ALA A 118 8.77 17.47 -10.96
C ALA A 118 9.62 18.36 -11.88
N ALA A 119 9.05 18.88 -12.97
CA ALA A 119 9.72 19.84 -13.84
C ALA A 119 9.92 21.21 -13.17
N LYS A 120 8.92 21.66 -12.39
CA LYS A 120 8.96 22.95 -11.66
C LYS A 120 9.93 22.93 -10.48
N TYR A 121 10.12 21.79 -9.82
CA TYR A 121 10.91 21.66 -8.59
C TYR A 121 12.01 20.58 -8.72
N PRO A 122 13.12 20.87 -9.44
CA PRO A 122 14.16 19.87 -9.73
C PRO A 122 14.88 19.31 -8.48
N ASP A 123 14.92 20.10 -7.41
CA ASP A 123 15.59 19.73 -6.16
C ASP A 123 14.75 18.76 -5.30
N ILE A 124 13.44 18.72 -5.51
CA ILE A 124 12.53 17.83 -4.78
C ILE A 124 12.43 16.50 -5.51
N LYS A 125 12.43 15.40 -4.77
CA LYS A 125 12.21 14.05 -5.32
C LYS A 125 10.74 13.69 -5.28
N PHE A 126 10.24 13.16 -6.38
CA PHE A 126 8.85 12.77 -6.54
C PHE A 126 8.72 11.25 -6.65
N ILE A 127 7.75 10.70 -5.93
CA ILE A 127 7.32 9.31 -6.06
C ILE A 127 5.86 9.32 -6.50
N GLY A 128 5.57 8.79 -7.68
CA GLY A 128 4.21 8.68 -8.21
C GLY A 128 3.69 7.25 -8.07
N VAL A 129 2.78 7.01 -7.12
CA VAL A 129 2.20 5.68 -6.89
C VAL A 129 1.13 5.40 -7.94
N ASP A 130 1.24 4.26 -8.63
CA ASP A 130 0.43 3.88 -9.80
C ASP A 130 0.59 4.84 -11.01
N GLN A 131 1.72 5.55 -11.08
CA GLN A 131 2.02 6.47 -12.17
C GLN A 131 3.19 5.94 -12.98
N PHE A 132 2.99 5.70 -14.27
CA PHE A 132 4.08 5.40 -15.18
C PHE A 132 4.85 6.69 -15.48
N ASN A 133 6.15 6.72 -15.17
CA ASN A 133 7.01 7.82 -15.59
C ASN A 133 7.46 7.59 -17.04
N GLY A 134 6.82 8.31 -17.97
CA GLY A 134 7.19 8.36 -19.40
C GLY A 134 8.17 9.48 -19.76
N THR A 135 8.71 10.18 -18.76
CA THR A 135 9.61 11.34 -18.95
C THR A 135 11.08 10.95 -18.72
N THR A 136 12.00 11.89 -18.95
CA THR A 136 13.43 11.77 -18.61
C THR A 136 13.78 12.45 -17.28
N ALA A 137 12.79 12.84 -16.47
CA ALA A 137 13.02 13.58 -15.24
C ALA A 137 13.75 12.71 -14.19
N ALA A 138 14.99 13.09 -13.87
CA ALA A 138 15.83 12.35 -12.92
C ALA A 138 15.35 12.43 -11.47
N ASN A 139 14.50 13.41 -11.14
CA ASN A 139 13.93 13.61 -9.81
C ASN A 139 12.55 12.96 -9.63
N PHE A 140 12.02 12.24 -10.62
CA PHE A 140 10.72 11.59 -10.54
C PHE A 140 10.83 10.07 -10.73
N SER A 141 10.27 9.31 -9.81
CA SER A 141 10.09 7.86 -9.96
C SER A 141 8.62 7.48 -9.94
N GLY A 142 8.19 6.77 -10.98
CA GLY A 142 6.91 6.08 -11.01
C GLY A 142 7.01 4.76 -10.26
N LEU A 143 6.24 4.60 -9.17
CA LEU A 143 6.06 3.33 -8.49
C LEU A 143 4.90 2.58 -9.16
N ILE A 144 5.25 1.67 -10.06
CA ILE A 144 4.31 0.86 -10.85
C ILE A 144 4.32 -0.59 -10.39
N PHE A 145 3.30 -1.36 -10.74
CA PHE A 145 3.16 -2.75 -10.34
C PHE A 145 2.75 -3.63 -11.52
N ASP A 146 2.96 -4.93 -11.37
CA ASP A 146 2.40 -5.94 -12.28
C ASP A 146 1.03 -6.41 -11.75
N GLU A 147 0.01 -5.53 -11.79
CA GLU A 147 -1.29 -5.81 -11.17
C GLU A 147 -2.00 -7.01 -11.80
N ASP A 148 -1.69 -7.30 -13.07
CA ASP A 148 -2.17 -8.48 -13.77
C ASP A 148 -1.72 -9.78 -13.10
N LYS A 149 -0.48 -9.85 -12.60
CA LYS A 149 0.01 -11.01 -11.85
C LYS A 149 -0.71 -11.15 -10.51
N GLY A 150 -0.95 -10.03 -9.82
CA GLY A 150 -1.70 -9.98 -8.57
C GLY A 150 -3.15 -10.43 -8.74
N GLY A 151 -3.84 -9.89 -9.74
CA GLY A 151 -5.19 -10.31 -10.12
C GLY A 151 -5.25 -11.79 -10.53
N PHE A 152 -4.31 -12.23 -11.37
CA PHE A 152 -4.26 -13.60 -11.86
C PHE A 152 -4.16 -14.61 -10.73
N ILE A 153 -3.28 -14.40 -9.75
CA ILE A 153 -3.08 -15.40 -8.71
C ILE A 153 -4.32 -15.56 -7.82
N VAL A 154 -5.02 -14.48 -7.52
CA VAL A 154 -6.26 -14.57 -6.72
C VAL A 154 -7.43 -15.09 -7.54
N GLY A 155 -7.47 -14.83 -8.85
CA GLY A 155 -8.42 -15.45 -9.77
C GLY A 155 -8.21 -16.95 -9.91
N TYR A 156 -6.95 -17.38 -9.97
CA TYR A 156 -6.56 -18.79 -9.97
C TYR A 156 -7.07 -19.49 -8.70
N LEU A 157 -6.86 -18.89 -7.53
CA LEU A 157 -7.45 -19.38 -6.28
C LEU A 157 -8.98 -19.43 -6.37
N ALA A 158 -9.64 -18.38 -6.84
CA ALA A 158 -11.10 -18.31 -6.95
C ALA A 158 -11.68 -19.45 -7.81
N GLY A 159 -11.02 -19.81 -8.92
CA GLY A 159 -11.42 -20.93 -9.76
C GLY A 159 -11.31 -22.30 -9.08
N TYR A 160 -10.46 -22.46 -8.06
CA TYR A 160 -10.40 -23.68 -7.22
C TYR A 160 -11.42 -23.66 -6.08
N LEU A 161 -11.78 -22.49 -5.56
CA LEU A 161 -12.68 -22.36 -4.42
C LEU A 161 -14.16 -22.36 -4.81
N THR A 162 -14.51 -21.88 -6.01
CA THR A 162 -15.91 -21.80 -6.43
C THR A 162 -16.55 -23.19 -6.50
N LYS A 163 -17.73 -23.30 -5.87
CA LYS A 163 -18.59 -24.49 -5.89
C LYS A 163 -19.74 -24.31 -6.88
N SER A 164 -20.23 -23.07 -7.02
CA SER A 164 -21.25 -22.68 -7.98
C SER A 164 -20.76 -22.67 -9.44
N GLY A 165 -19.44 -22.57 -9.62
CA GLY A 165 -18.81 -22.31 -10.91
C GLY A 165 -18.92 -20.86 -11.38
N LYS A 166 -19.40 -19.94 -10.53
CA LYS A 166 -19.58 -18.52 -10.80
C LYS A 166 -18.68 -17.66 -9.91
N THR A 167 -17.83 -16.86 -10.54
CA THR A 167 -16.93 -15.90 -9.88
C THR A 167 -17.14 -14.51 -10.44
N ALA A 168 -16.91 -13.48 -9.61
CA ALA A 168 -17.07 -12.10 -10.04
C ALA A 168 -15.93 -11.21 -9.56
N ALA A 169 -15.69 -10.13 -10.30
CA ALA A 169 -14.84 -9.02 -9.89
C ALA A 169 -15.64 -7.70 -9.92
N ILE A 170 -15.57 -6.95 -8.82
CA ILE A 170 -16.14 -5.62 -8.65
C ILE A 170 -14.98 -4.64 -8.66
N ALA A 171 -14.93 -3.77 -9.67
CA ALA A 171 -13.87 -2.79 -9.83
C ALA A 171 -14.36 -1.39 -9.47
N GLY A 172 -13.64 -0.70 -8.59
CA GLY A 172 -13.67 0.75 -8.51
C GLY A 172 -12.87 1.33 -9.66
N GLY A 173 -13.47 2.27 -10.39
CA GLY A 173 -12.86 2.97 -11.51
C GLY A 173 -13.13 2.31 -12.86
N PRO A 174 -13.06 3.09 -13.96
CA PRO A 174 -13.19 2.56 -15.31
C PRO A 174 -11.97 1.72 -15.74
N SER A 175 -12.17 0.81 -16.70
CA SER A 175 -11.09 0.02 -17.32
C SER A 175 -10.09 0.84 -18.14
N THR A 176 -10.36 2.12 -18.34
CA THR A 176 -9.39 3.07 -18.92
C THR A 176 -8.25 3.38 -17.95
N ILE A 177 -8.43 3.18 -16.63
CA ILE A 177 -7.35 3.25 -15.64
C ILE A 177 -6.55 1.94 -15.72
N PRO A 178 -5.28 1.96 -16.18
CA PRO A 178 -4.55 0.73 -16.47
C PRO A 178 -4.36 -0.21 -15.27
N PRO A 179 -3.98 0.25 -14.06
CA PRO A 179 -3.88 -0.63 -12.89
C PRO A 179 -5.19 -1.38 -12.58
N VAL A 180 -6.33 -0.69 -12.67
CA VAL A 180 -7.67 -1.28 -12.43
C VAL A 180 -7.96 -2.37 -13.46
N ARG A 181 -7.78 -2.06 -14.75
CA ARG A 181 -7.97 -3.05 -15.83
C ARG A 181 -7.09 -4.28 -15.64
N LYS A 182 -5.79 -4.08 -15.36
CA LYS A 182 -4.82 -5.17 -15.20
C LYS A 182 -5.22 -6.13 -14.09
N TYR A 183 -5.63 -5.62 -12.93
CA TYR A 183 -6.16 -6.46 -11.84
C TYR A 183 -7.34 -7.33 -12.26
N ILE A 184 -8.34 -6.71 -12.90
CA ILE A 184 -9.61 -7.36 -13.20
C ILE A 184 -9.47 -8.37 -14.36
N GLU A 185 -8.71 -8.02 -15.40
CA GLU A 185 -8.39 -8.94 -16.49
C GLU A 185 -7.49 -10.09 -16.00
N GLY A 186 -6.51 -9.79 -15.15
CA GLY A 186 -5.69 -10.80 -14.48
C GLY A 186 -6.57 -11.80 -13.74
N PHE A 187 -7.48 -11.32 -12.88
CA PHE A 187 -8.43 -12.17 -12.16
C PHE A 187 -9.23 -13.09 -13.10
N ALA A 188 -9.83 -12.54 -14.16
CA ALA A 188 -10.61 -13.32 -15.10
C ALA A 188 -9.75 -14.40 -15.79
N ASN A 189 -8.52 -14.08 -16.17
CA ASN A 189 -7.59 -15.03 -16.79
C ASN A 189 -7.14 -16.12 -15.81
N GLY A 190 -6.90 -15.77 -14.54
CA GLY A 190 -6.58 -16.72 -13.49
C GLY A 190 -7.69 -17.75 -13.26
N VAL A 191 -8.95 -17.30 -13.21
CA VAL A 191 -10.13 -18.19 -13.10
C VAL A 191 -10.19 -19.14 -14.28
N ALA A 192 -10.01 -18.64 -15.51
CA ALA A 192 -10.02 -19.45 -16.73
C ALA A 192 -8.87 -20.48 -16.74
N TYR A 193 -7.69 -20.08 -16.27
CA TYR A 193 -6.53 -20.98 -16.15
C TYR A 193 -6.79 -22.12 -15.15
N ALA A 194 -7.34 -21.79 -13.96
CA ALA A 194 -7.75 -22.80 -12.98
C ALA A 194 -8.83 -23.75 -13.52
N ALA A 195 -9.79 -23.24 -14.30
CA ALA A 195 -10.82 -24.06 -14.94
C ALA A 195 -10.20 -25.08 -15.91
N LYS A 196 -9.28 -24.62 -16.78
CA LYS A 196 -8.56 -25.46 -17.74
C LYS A 196 -7.73 -26.53 -17.04
N GLU A 197 -6.97 -26.17 -16.01
CA GLU A 197 -6.15 -27.13 -15.26
C GLU A 197 -7.02 -28.21 -14.58
N GLN A 198 -8.17 -27.82 -14.03
CA GLN A 198 -9.12 -28.74 -13.41
C GLN A 198 -9.98 -29.53 -14.40
N LYS A 199 -9.89 -29.25 -15.72
CA LYS A 199 -10.80 -29.76 -16.76
C LYS A 199 -12.28 -29.51 -16.41
N LYS A 200 -12.58 -28.39 -15.74
CA LYS A 200 -13.93 -27.98 -15.36
C LYS A 200 -14.46 -26.91 -16.32
N LYS A 201 -15.76 -26.95 -16.60
CA LYS A 201 -16.46 -25.85 -17.27
C LYS A 201 -16.95 -24.86 -16.21
N LEU A 202 -16.17 -23.81 -15.96
CA LEU A 202 -16.61 -22.67 -15.14
C LEU A 202 -17.27 -21.62 -16.04
N ALA A 203 -18.18 -20.82 -15.49
CA ALA A 203 -18.62 -19.61 -16.18
C ALA A 203 -17.44 -18.65 -16.32
N LYS A 204 -17.43 -17.85 -17.40
CA LYS A 204 -16.49 -16.73 -17.51
C LYS A 204 -16.71 -15.83 -16.29
N ALA A 205 -15.63 -15.42 -15.64
CA ALA A 205 -15.70 -14.49 -14.51
C ALA A 205 -16.47 -13.23 -14.92
N SER A 206 -17.48 -12.86 -14.14
CA SER A 206 -18.24 -11.62 -14.38
C SER A 206 -17.43 -10.44 -13.88
N THR A 207 -17.32 -9.38 -14.66
CA THR A 207 -16.57 -8.18 -14.28
C THR A 207 -17.45 -6.96 -14.43
N VAL A 208 -17.37 -6.05 -13.46
CA VAL A 208 -18.09 -4.78 -13.50
C VAL A 208 -17.16 -3.67 -13.05
N TYR A 209 -17.16 -2.57 -13.78
CA TYR A 209 -16.36 -1.38 -13.51
C TYR A 209 -17.28 -0.24 -13.12
N TYR A 210 -17.05 0.36 -11.96
CA TYR A 210 -17.78 1.55 -11.57
C TYR A 210 -17.15 2.79 -12.20
N THR A 211 -17.91 3.50 -13.04
CA THR A 211 -17.43 4.66 -13.80
C THR A 211 -17.90 6.01 -13.24
N GLY A 212 -18.56 6.02 -12.09
CA GLY A 212 -19.00 7.25 -11.41
C GLY A 212 -17.82 8.12 -10.95
N ALA A 213 -18.05 9.42 -10.74
CA ALA A 213 -16.99 10.33 -10.30
C ALA A 213 -16.38 9.95 -8.95
N ASN A 214 -17.15 9.29 -8.08
CA ASN A 214 -16.73 8.77 -6.78
C ASN A 214 -16.32 7.29 -6.84
N ALA A 215 -15.79 6.80 -7.97
CA ALA A 215 -15.66 5.37 -8.24
C ALA A 215 -14.89 4.54 -7.20
N PHE A 216 -13.94 5.16 -6.48
CA PHE A 216 -13.15 4.53 -5.42
C PHE A 216 -13.67 4.80 -4.00
N ASN A 217 -14.75 5.60 -3.88
CA ASN A 217 -15.26 6.17 -2.64
C ASN A 217 -16.78 5.92 -2.43
N ASP A 218 -17.34 4.90 -3.06
CA ASP A 218 -18.77 4.57 -3.02
C ASP A 218 -19.05 3.17 -2.43
N PRO A 219 -18.95 3.01 -1.10
CA PRO A 219 -19.20 1.71 -0.45
C PRO A 219 -20.64 1.22 -0.65
N VAL A 220 -21.61 2.12 -0.89
CA VAL A 220 -23.01 1.75 -1.11
C VAL A 220 -23.18 1.07 -2.46
N TRP A 221 -22.58 1.61 -3.52
CA TRP A 221 -22.55 1.00 -4.83
C TRP A 221 -21.87 -0.37 -4.79
N GLY A 222 -20.71 -0.47 -4.13
CA GLY A 222 -19.98 -1.73 -3.97
C GLY A 222 -20.79 -2.79 -3.24
N ALA A 223 -21.45 -2.42 -2.13
CA ALA A 223 -22.31 -3.31 -1.37
C ALA A 223 -23.53 -3.78 -2.17
N THR A 224 -24.18 -2.89 -2.92
CA THR A 224 -25.33 -3.20 -3.76
C THR A 224 -24.96 -4.18 -4.86
N THR A 225 -23.84 -3.92 -5.54
CA THR A 225 -23.31 -4.77 -6.62
C THR A 225 -22.94 -6.15 -6.11
N ALA A 226 -22.28 -6.24 -4.95
CA ALA A 226 -21.96 -7.51 -4.31
C ALA A 226 -23.23 -8.31 -3.95
N LYS A 227 -24.25 -7.67 -3.36
CA LYS A 227 -25.54 -8.34 -3.06
C LYS A 227 -26.20 -8.87 -4.32
N GLN A 228 -26.15 -8.12 -5.42
CA GLN A 228 -26.68 -8.57 -6.71
C GLN A 228 -25.96 -9.84 -7.19
N TYR A 229 -24.62 -9.86 -7.18
CA TYR A 229 -23.87 -11.07 -7.53
C TYR A 229 -24.21 -12.26 -6.61
N LEU A 230 -24.28 -12.04 -5.30
CA LEU A 230 -24.66 -13.10 -4.35
C LEU A 230 -26.08 -13.64 -4.63
N SER A 231 -27.02 -12.78 -5.00
CA SER A 231 -28.39 -13.18 -5.36
C SER A 231 -28.45 -14.01 -6.65
N GLN A 232 -27.49 -13.82 -7.56
CA GLN A 232 -27.35 -14.55 -8.81
C GLN A 232 -26.51 -15.85 -8.66
N GLY A 233 -26.08 -16.16 -7.43
CA GLY A 233 -25.38 -17.39 -7.09
C GLY A 233 -23.87 -17.37 -7.28
N TYR A 234 -23.26 -16.18 -7.38
CA TYR A 234 -21.80 -16.05 -7.34
C TYR A 234 -21.30 -16.31 -5.92
N ASP A 235 -20.26 -17.13 -5.76
CA ASP A 235 -19.79 -17.61 -4.45
C ASP A 235 -18.33 -17.28 -4.14
N VAL A 236 -17.58 -16.74 -5.11
CA VAL A 236 -16.26 -16.14 -4.89
C VAL A 236 -16.21 -14.79 -5.61
N ILE A 237 -16.05 -13.71 -4.85
CA ILE A 237 -16.12 -12.34 -5.39
C ILE A 237 -14.86 -11.55 -4.99
N PHE A 238 -14.13 -11.08 -6.00
CA PHE A 238 -13.02 -10.14 -5.84
C PHE A 238 -13.55 -8.71 -5.85
N ALA A 239 -13.25 -7.92 -4.83
CA ALA A 239 -13.68 -6.52 -4.75
C ALA A 239 -12.45 -5.61 -4.69
N ALA A 240 -12.11 -5.00 -5.82
CA ALA A 240 -10.94 -4.15 -6.01
C ALA A 240 -11.34 -2.72 -6.33
N GLY A 241 -11.27 -1.80 -5.36
CA GLY A 241 -11.73 -0.42 -5.62
C GLY A 241 -11.72 0.49 -4.41
N GLY A 242 -10.69 0.43 -3.56
CA GLY A 242 -10.64 1.25 -2.34
C GLY A 242 -11.89 1.08 -1.47
N ARG A 243 -12.47 2.19 -1.00
CA ARG A 243 -13.66 2.18 -0.14
C ARG A 243 -14.90 1.58 -0.83
N THR A 244 -15.02 1.74 -2.16
CA THR A 244 -16.06 1.04 -2.94
C THR A 244 -15.92 -0.48 -2.79
N GLY A 245 -14.70 -0.99 -2.92
CA GLY A 245 -14.38 -2.40 -2.70
C GLY A 245 -14.73 -2.86 -1.29
N ASN A 246 -14.37 -2.07 -0.27
CA ASN A 246 -14.67 -2.39 1.14
C ASN A 246 -16.17 -2.57 1.39
N GLY A 247 -17.02 -1.73 0.79
CA GLY A 247 -18.47 -1.90 0.87
C GLY A 247 -18.95 -3.24 0.28
N GLY A 248 -18.35 -3.66 -0.84
CA GLY A 248 -18.56 -4.98 -1.42
C GLY A 248 -18.15 -6.12 -0.46
N LEU A 249 -16.93 -6.06 0.08
CA LEU A 249 -16.41 -7.05 1.04
C LEU A 249 -17.31 -7.19 2.27
N ALA A 250 -17.70 -6.07 2.88
CA ALA A 250 -18.60 -6.04 4.04
C ALA A 250 -19.99 -6.62 3.72
N ALA A 251 -20.48 -6.46 2.48
CA ALA A 251 -21.74 -7.08 2.06
C ALA A 251 -21.60 -8.60 1.86
N ILE A 252 -20.47 -9.06 1.31
CA ILE A 252 -20.22 -10.50 1.10
C ILE A 252 -20.06 -11.23 2.42
N ALA A 253 -19.41 -10.62 3.41
CA ALA A 253 -19.22 -11.21 4.74
C ALA A 253 -20.54 -11.59 5.44
N LYS A 254 -21.66 -10.94 5.06
CA LYS A 254 -23.00 -11.25 5.58
C LYS A 254 -23.62 -12.51 4.97
N LYS A 255 -23.08 -13.03 3.86
CA LYS A 255 -23.54 -14.26 3.20
C LYS A 255 -22.67 -15.43 3.61
N LYS A 256 -23.20 -16.29 4.50
CA LYS A 256 -22.52 -17.52 4.92
C LYS A 256 -22.13 -18.38 3.71
N GLY A 257 -20.87 -18.81 3.69
CA GLY A 257 -20.33 -19.73 2.69
C GLY A 257 -19.82 -19.08 1.40
N ALA A 258 -20.00 -17.76 1.22
CA ALA A 258 -19.35 -17.02 0.15
C ALA A 258 -17.91 -16.64 0.55
N PHE A 259 -16.99 -16.66 -0.40
CA PHE A 259 -15.65 -16.11 -0.25
C PHE A 259 -15.56 -14.72 -0.88
N CYS A 260 -14.79 -13.85 -0.26
CA CYS A 260 -14.39 -12.57 -0.81
C CYS A 260 -12.87 -12.47 -0.89
N ILE A 261 -12.40 -11.69 -1.84
CA ILE A 261 -10.98 -11.42 -2.07
C ILE A 261 -10.79 -9.90 -2.03
N GLY A 262 -9.86 -9.43 -1.20
CA GLY A 262 -9.50 -8.01 -1.07
C GLY A 262 -8.41 -7.58 -2.04
N VAL A 263 -7.95 -6.33 -1.91
CA VAL A 263 -6.94 -5.72 -2.80
C VAL A 263 -5.99 -4.79 -2.03
N ASP A 264 -4.85 -4.49 -2.66
CA ASP A 264 -3.82 -3.53 -2.26
C ASP A 264 -3.04 -3.95 -1.02
N LEU A 265 -3.70 -4.05 0.13
CA LEU A 265 -3.12 -4.52 1.39
C LEU A 265 -3.63 -5.92 1.72
N ASP A 266 -2.99 -6.55 2.70
CA ASP A 266 -3.65 -7.61 3.45
C ASP A 266 -4.85 -7.03 4.22
N GLN A 267 -6.02 -7.02 3.56
CA GLN A 267 -7.21 -6.40 4.12
C GLN A 267 -7.76 -7.16 5.34
N TRP A 268 -7.22 -8.32 5.68
CA TRP A 268 -7.54 -8.94 6.97
C TRP A 268 -7.01 -8.08 8.12
N LEU A 269 -5.89 -7.37 7.93
CA LEU A 269 -5.33 -6.48 8.95
C LEU A 269 -6.04 -5.12 9.01
N THR A 270 -6.79 -4.73 7.98
CA THR A 270 -7.35 -3.37 7.86
C THR A 270 -8.88 -3.33 7.82
N LEU A 271 -9.55 -4.45 7.55
CA LEU A 271 -11.01 -4.53 7.36
C LEU A 271 -11.63 -5.71 8.14
N PRO A 272 -11.71 -5.64 9.49
CA PRO A 272 -12.22 -6.73 10.33
C PRO A 272 -13.62 -7.21 9.98
N GLU A 273 -14.50 -6.32 9.50
CA GLU A 273 -15.86 -6.66 9.10
C GLU A 273 -15.93 -7.64 7.91
N ALA A 274 -14.84 -7.80 7.16
CA ALA A 274 -14.75 -8.72 6.02
C ALA A 274 -14.20 -10.11 6.39
N HIS A 275 -13.65 -10.31 7.61
CA HIS A 275 -12.96 -11.54 8.03
C HIS A 275 -13.74 -12.83 7.70
N GLY A 276 -15.07 -12.80 7.89
CA GLY A 276 -15.94 -13.96 7.66
C GLY A 276 -15.97 -14.50 6.22
N CYS A 277 -15.56 -13.71 5.23
CA CYS A 277 -15.44 -14.14 3.84
C CYS A 277 -14.02 -14.01 3.26
N LEU A 278 -13.15 -13.19 3.87
CA LEU A 278 -11.91 -12.72 3.26
C LEU A 278 -10.86 -13.83 3.22
N VAL A 279 -10.77 -14.51 2.08
CA VAL A 279 -9.88 -15.67 1.92
C VAL A 279 -8.45 -15.27 1.59
N THR A 280 -8.25 -14.13 0.94
CA THR A 280 -6.93 -13.54 0.65
C THR A 280 -7.14 -12.11 0.14
N SER A 281 -6.06 -11.37 -0.09
CA SER A 281 -6.08 -10.10 -0.82
C SER A 281 -5.03 -10.11 -1.93
N ALA A 282 -5.35 -9.48 -3.05
CA ALA A 282 -4.42 -9.28 -4.17
C ALA A 282 -3.54 -8.06 -3.89
N GLU A 283 -2.40 -8.28 -3.24
CA GLU A 283 -1.57 -7.20 -2.72
C GLU A 283 -0.72 -6.53 -3.79
N LYS A 284 -0.68 -5.19 -3.72
CA LYS A 284 0.46 -4.38 -4.16
C LYS A 284 1.29 -4.09 -2.92
N ARG A 285 2.59 -4.37 -2.93
CA ARG A 285 3.47 -4.11 -1.77
C ARG A 285 3.81 -2.61 -1.67
N LEU A 286 2.78 -1.76 -1.59
CA LEU A 286 2.83 -0.29 -1.59
C LEU A 286 3.67 0.25 -0.45
N VAL A 287 3.47 -0.25 0.78
CA VAL A 287 4.24 0.15 1.96
C VAL A 287 5.74 -0.05 1.72
N ALA A 288 6.10 -1.22 1.19
CA ALA A 288 7.50 -1.56 0.90
C ALA A 288 8.06 -0.73 -0.27
N GLY A 289 7.29 -0.55 -1.34
CA GLY A 289 7.69 0.24 -2.51
C GLY A 289 7.96 1.71 -2.16
N VAL A 290 7.01 2.38 -1.50
CA VAL A 290 7.15 3.77 -1.08
C VAL A 290 8.29 3.91 -0.07
N SER A 291 8.34 3.06 0.96
CA SER A 291 9.41 3.13 1.98
C SER A 291 10.80 2.89 1.38
N SER A 292 10.92 1.99 0.39
CA SER A 292 12.17 1.73 -0.32
C SER A 292 12.64 2.96 -1.09
N LEU A 293 11.75 3.59 -1.88
CA LEU A 293 12.09 4.78 -2.64
C LEU A 293 12.46 5.96 -1.73
N VAL A 294 11.73 6.17 -0.63
CA VAL A 294 12.09 7.17 0.38
C VAL A 294 13.48 6.88 0.98
N GLY A 295 13.78 5.63 1.29
CA GLY A 295 15.09 5.20 1.76
C GLY A 295 16.22 5.43 0.75
N GLN A 296 15.98 5.14 -0.53
CA GLN A 296 16.94 5.40 -1.61
C GLN A 296 17.21 6.91 -1.77
N ILE A 297 16.19 7.75 -1.60
CA ILE A 297 16.36 9.21 -1.64
C ILE A 297 17.21 9.68 -0.47
N LYS A 298 16.92 9.21 0.76
CA LYS A 298 17.73 9.53 1.95
C LYS A 298 19.18 9.06 1.81
N GLY A 299 19.38 7.89 1.21
CA GLY A 299 20.70 7.28 1.01
C GLY A 299 21.46 7.78 -0.22
N GLY A 300 20.88 8.67 -1.03
CA GLY A 300 21.52 9.21 -2.23
C GLY A 300 21.65 8.21 -3.39
N THR A 301 20.90 7.10 -3.36
CA THR A 301 20.92 6.06 -4.40
C THR A 301 19.71 6.09 -5.34
N PHE A 302 18.78 7.01 -5.08
CA PHE A 302 17.59 7.21 -5.90
C PHE A 302 17.93 7.51 -7.37
N LYS A 303 17.19 6.86 -8.27
CA LYS A 303 17.22 7.13 -9.71
C LYS A 303 15.79 7.39 -10.18
N GLY A 304 15.61 8.43 -11.00
CA GLY A 304 14.36 8.64 -11.71
C GLY A 304 14.05 7.48 -12.68
N GLY A 305 12.84 7.50 -13.25
CA GLY A 305 12.32 6.43 -14.10
C GLY A 305 11.25 5.58 -13.40
N ASN A 306 11.10 4.31 -13.76
CA ASN A 306 10.09 3.44 -13.15
C ASN A 306 10.72 2.46 -12.16
N PHE A 307 10.13 2.40 -10.97
CA PHE A 307 10.39 1.38 -9.96
C PHE A 307 9.23 0.38 -9.97
N VAL A 308 9.51 -0.88 -10.32
CA VAL A 308 8.50 -1.94 -10.32
C VAL A 308 8.39 -2.50 -8.90
N GLY A 309 7.30 -2.17 -8.23
CA GLY A 309 6.94 -2.74 -6.95
C GLY A 309 6.50 -4.19 -7.07
N THR A 310 6.60 -4.93 -5.96
CA THR A 310 6.21 -6.34 -5.94
C THR A 310 4.71 -6.50 -5.68
N VAL A 311 4.15 -7.59 -6.18
CA VAL A 311 2.75 -7.99 -5.99
C VAL A 311 2.68 -9.38 -5.35
N GLY A 312 1.52 -9.77 -4.85
CA GLY A 312 1.31 -11.11 -4.34
C GLY A 312 -0.11 -11.37 -3.84
N ALA A 313 -0.26 -12.47 -3.09
CA ALA A 313 -1.49 -12.81 -2.39
C ALA A 313 -1.21 -12.84 -0.88
N SER A 314 -2.13 -12.32 -0.07
CA SER A 314 -2.05 -12.36 1.39
C SER A 314 -2.26 -13.78 1.93
N PRO A 315 -1.81 -14.07 3.17
CA PRO A 315 -2.18 -15.29 3.87
C PRO A 315 -3.69 -15.53 3.91
N TYR A 316 -4.08 -16.79 4.10
CA TYR A 316 -5.50 -17.18 4.15
C TYR A 316 -6.17 -16.95 5.52
N HIS A 317 -5.37 -16.57 6.53
CA HIS A 317 -5.80 -16.29 7.91
C HIS A 317 -6.78 -17.34 8.46
N ASP A 318 -7.91 -16.90 9.00
CA ASP A 318 -8.94 -17.75 9.61
C ASP A 318 -9.56 -18.76 8.63
N LEU A 319 -9.45 -18.48 7.32
CA LEU A 319 -9.98 -19.32 6.25
C LEU A 319 -8.95 -20.28 5.66
N ALA A 320 -7.73 -20.38 6.24
CA ALA A 320 -6.70 -21.32 5.78
C ALA A 320 -7.20 -22.78 5.74
N SER A 321 -8.01 -23.20 6.72
CA SER A 321 -8.61 -24.54 6.74
C SER A 321 -9.64 -24.78 5.62
N LYS A 322 -10.15 -23.72 5.00
CA LYS A 322 -11.09 -23.77 3.87
C LYS A 322 -10.39 -23.83 2.51
N VAL A 323 -9.08 -23.59 2.46
CA VAL A 323 -8.26 -23.70 1.25
C VAL A 323 -7.45 -25.00 1.32
N PRO A 324 -7.78 -26.03 0.52
CA PRO A 324 -7.07 -27.31 0.59
C PRO A 324 -5.55 -27.14 0.38
N ALA A 325 -4.73 -27.86 1.15
CA ALA A 325 -3.26 -27.73 1.09
C ALA A 325 -2.69 -27.93 -0.33
N ALA A 326 -3.29 -28.81 -1.13
CA ALA A 326 -2.92 -29.01 -2.53
C ALA A 326 -3.17 -27.75 -3.39
N VAL A 327 -4.26 -27.02 -3.12
CA VAL A 327 -4.56 -25.74 -3.77
C VAL A 327 -3.57 -24.66 -3.32
N GLN A 328 -3.26 -24.59 -2.03
CA GLN A 328 -2.25 -23.64 -1.52
C GLN A 328 -0.89 -23.82 -2.21
N LYS A 329 -0.42 -25.08 -2.34
CA LYS A 329 0.83 -25.41 -3.05
C LYS A 329 0.77 -25.00 -4.52
N LYS A 330 -0.37 -25.22 -5.19
CA LYS A 330 -0.59 -24.80 -6.58
C LYS A 330 -0.51 -23.28 -6.72
N VAL A 331 -1.18 -22.54 -5.84
CA VAL A 331 -1.14 -21.06 -5.81
C VAL A 331 0.31 -20.59 -5.65
N SER A 332 1.04 -21.05 -4.64
CA SER A 332 2.44 -20.63 -4.44
C SER A 332 3.35 -20.96 -5.64
N ALA A 333 3.19 -22.14 -6.25
CA ALA A 333 3.97 -22.53 -7.42
C ALA A 333 3.62 -21.68 -8.66
N THR A 334 2.33 -21.40 -8.88
CA THR A 334 1.87 -20.54 -9.99
C THR A 334 2.34 -19.11 -9.80
N LEU A 335 2.28 -18.56 -8.59
CA LEU A 335 2.77 -17.21 -8.30
C LEU A 335 4.26 -17.07 -8.63
N LYS A 336 5.08 -18.08 -8.27
CA LYS A 336 6.50 -18.08 -8.62
C LYS A 336 6.70 -17.99 -10.15
N LYS A 337 5.96 -18.77 -10.93
CA LYS A 337 6.01 -18.75 -12.39
C LYS A 337 5.54 -17.42 -13.02
N LEU A 338 4.56 -16.76 -12.40
CA LEU A 338 4.12 -15.43 -12.83
C LEU A 338 5.21 -14.39 -12.57
N ILE A 339 5.86 -14.44 -11.40
CA ILE A 339 6.91 -13.51 -11.00
C ILE A 339 8.16 -13.69 -11.88
N ASP A 340 8.58 -14.93 -12.13
CA ASP A 340 9.76 -15.23 -12.95
C ASP A 340 9.51 -15.15 -14.48
N GLY A 341 8.26 -14.94 -14.89
CA GLY A 341 7.87 -14.75 -16.28
C GLY A 341 7.69 -16.04 -17.09
N SER A 342 7.89 -17.22 -16.49
CA SER A 342 7.66 -18.51 -17.16
C SER A 342 6.18 -18.82 -17.41
N LEU A 343 5.26 -18.11 -16.76
CA LEU A 343 3.84 -18.14 -17.04
C LEU A 343 3.34 -16.72 -17.35
N PRO A 344 2.86 -16.43 -18.58
CA PRO A 344 2.21 -15.17 -18.88
C PRO A 344 0.80 -15.10 -18.28
N THR A 345 0.38 -13.91 -17.86
CA THR A 345 -0.98 -13.64 -17.37
C THR A 345 -2.02 -13.62 -18.50
N GLY A 346 -1.57 -13.37 -19.74
CA GLY A 346 -2.44 -13.16 -20.90
C GLY A 346 -3.11 -11.78 -20.95
N VAL A 347 -2.78 -10.88 -20.02
CA VAL A 347 -3.25 -9.49 -20.03
C VAL A 347 -2.37 -8.66 -20.96
N LYS A 348 -2.98 -7.76 -21.75
CA LYS A 348 -2.23 -6.84 -22.61
C LYS A 348 -1.65 -5.71 -21.75
N GLN A 349 -0.35 -5.48 -21.90
CA GLN A 349 0.38 -4.46 -21.13
C GLN A 349 0.00 -3.03 -21.51
#